data_AF-A0A194XBT0-F1
#
_entry.id   AF-A0A194XBT0-F1
#
_cell.length_a   1.000
_cell.length_b   1.000
_cell.length_c   1.000
_cell.angle_alpha   90.00
_cell.angle_beta   90.00
_cell.angle_gamma   90.00
#
_symmetry.space_group_name_H-M   'P 1'
#
loop_
_entity.id
_entity.type
_entity.pdbx_description
1 polymer ?
#
loop_
_entity_poly.entity_id
_entity_poly.type
_entity_poly.pdbx_seq_one_letter_code
_entity_poly.pdbx_strand_id
1 'polypeptide(L)'
;SRCTGRRPRHEIHFHKGRTYKLSLVNTAVTTQFKFWIDGHNFTVVKTDFVPIQPYPAKIVNNAIGQRYDFIITANASFAHGTNFWIHARDCSNSGQSSTLGIIRYQPGSREDPYTPPLDAAQSSHDCSDEDSSLIHPIVTRNVTKHVNSLGPADWLKVGLQGYPNISMPIAPSPLMKWILANSSLYIDWREPSLKLLAIDKDHDFPPQTAPIFLDYETGEWVYFLILNNFSTAETPRQSLPGVTHPIHLHGHDFVILAQSYTPFDPDVPIVPNLNNPARRDVAMLPLNGYLLIAFQIDNPGAWLVHCHIAWHASDGLALQFIEQAKKIKPLMEKAGVLPGFEKRCGLWTEYYDFVSEPANATQEDSGI
;
A
#
# COMPACT_ATOMS: atom_id res chain seq x y z
N SER A 1 -20.40 -0.67 -26.69
CA SER A 1 -20.17 0.75 -26.32
C SER A 1 -19.56 1.49 -27.51
N ARG A 2 -20.06 2.68 -27.85
CA ARG A 2 -19.45 3.51 -28.93
C ARG A 2 -18.16 4.13 -28.39
N CYS A 3 -17.01 3.53 -28.70
CA CYS A 3 -15.71 4.13 -28.41
C CYS A 3 -15.49 5.29 -29.40
N THR A 4 -15.77 6.52 -28.98
CA THR A 4 -15.75 7.70 -29.85
C THR A 4 -14.34 8.26 -30.09
N GLY A 5 -13.31 7.71 -29.43
CA GLY A 5 -11.92 8.12 -29.58
C GLY A 5 -11.59 9.55 -29.10
N ARG A 6 -12.59 10.32 -28.64
CA ARG A 6 -12.44 11.70 -28.19
C ARG A 6 -12.62 11.77 -26.68
N ARG A 7 -11.53 11.66 -25.93
CA ARG A 7 -11.49 12.05 -24.52
C ARG A 7 -10.60 13.29 -24.39
N PRO A 8 -11.10 14.41 -23.86
CA PRO A 8 -10.22 15.52 -23.53
C PRO A 8 -9.17 15.02 -22.52
N ARG A 9 -7.91 15.38 -22.74
CA ARG A 9 -6.85 15.08 -21.79
C ARG A 9 -6.99 15.97 -20.56
N HIS A 10 -6.42 15.55 -19.45
CA HIS A 10 -6.29 16.42 -18.29
C HIS A 10 -5.36 17.60 -18.63
N GLU A 11 -5.72 18.82 -18.23
CA GLU A 11 -4.92 20.01 -18.53
C GLU A 11 -4.66 20.83 -17.26
N ILE A 12 -3.42 21.29 -17.10
CA ILE A 12 -3.01 22.21 -16.05
C ILE A 12 -2.34 23.42 -16.70
N HIS A 13 -2.70 24.63 -16.27
CA HIS A 13 -2.14 25.86 -16.81
C HIS A 13 -1.00 26.38 -15.93
N PHE A 14 0.18 26.55 -16.51
CA PHE A 14 1.34 27.13 -15.84
C PHE A 14 1.63 28.54 -16.36
N HIS A 15 1.86 29.47 -15.45
CA HIS A 15 2.48 30.76 -15.76
C HIS A 15 3.99 30.67 -15.61
N LYS A 16 4.72 31.07 -16.65
CA LYS A 16 6.19 31.04 -16.68
C LYS A 16 6.79 31.79 -15.48
N GLY A 17 7.80 31.19 -14.86
CA GLY A 17 8.50 31.71 -13.69
C GLY A 17 7.77 31.52 -12.35
N ARG A 18 6.50 31.08 -12.35
CA ARG A 18 5.80 30.75 -11.10
C ARG A 18 6.18 29.37 -10.59
N THR A 19 6.06 29.20 -9.28
CA THR A 19 6.28 27.94 -8.60
C THR A 19 4.95 27.38 -8.11
N TYR A 20 4.74 26.09 -8.32
CA TYR A 20 3.52 25.35 -7.99
C TYR A 20 3.85 24.21 -7.04
N LYS A 21 2.96 23.94 -6.10
CA LYS A 21 2.92 22.68 -5.36
C LYS A 21 1.88 21.78 -6.02
N LEU A 22 2.25 20.56 -6.35
CA LEU A 22 1.32 19.53 -6.82
C LEU A 22 1.36 18.34 -5.86
N SER A 23 0.21 17.69 -5.71
CA SER A 23 0.05 16.47 -4.93
C SER A 23 -0.34 15.34 -5.88
N LEU A 24 0.54 14.36 -6.01
CA LEU A 24 0.30 13.15 -6.78
C LEU A 24 -0.24 12.06 -5.86
N VAL A 25 -1.30 11.39 -6.29
CA VAL A 25 -1.91 10.27 -5.56
C VAL A 25 -2.12 9.14 -6.55
N ASN A 26 -1.66 7.93 -6.24
CA ASN A 26 -2.02 6.75 -7.04
C ASN A 26 -3.24 6.06 -6.42
N THR A 27 -4.40 6.26 -7.03
CA THR A 27 -5.68 5.65 -6.63
C THR A 27 -6.05 4.47 -7.54
N ALA A 28 -5.08 3.86 -8.22
CA ALA A 28 -5.34 2.70 -9.08
C ALA A 28 -5.72 1.47 -8.26
N VAL A 29 -6.29 0.47 -8.95
CA VAL A 29 -6.65 -0.82 -8.36
C VAL A 29 -5.49 -1.82 -8.44
N THR A 30 -4.64 -1.71 -9.47
CA THR A 30 -3.58 -2.68 -9.78
C THR A 30 -2.29 -2.08 -10.34
N THR A 31 -2.30 -0.80 -10.73
CA THR A 31 -1.22 -0.22 -11.53
C THR A 31 -0.34 0.68 -10.68
N GLN A 32 0.95 0.41 -10.69
CA GLN A 32 1.96 1.34 -10.21
C GLN A 32 2.46 2.22 -11.36
N PHE A 33 2.62 3.50 -11.09
CA PHE A 33 2.97 4.48 -12.11
C PHE A 33 4.37 5.05 -11.90
N LYS A 34 5.05 5.30 -13.01
CA LYS A 34 6.16 6.25 -13.09
C LYS A 34 5.64 7.57 -13.62
N PHE A 35 5.77 8.62 -12.83
CA PHE A 35 5.25 9.94 -13.16
C PHE A 35 6.37 10.88 -13.59
N TRP A 36 6.20 11.60 -14.70
CA TRP A 36 7.04 12.75 -15.05
C TRP A 36 6.29 13.78 -15.89
N ILE A 37 6.89 14.97 -16.03
CA ILE A 37 6.39 16.04 -16.89
C ILE A 37 7.54 16.46 -17.80
N ASP A 38 7.31 16.44 -19.10
CA ASP A 38 8.35 16.80 -20.08
C ASP A 38 8.89 18.21 -19.82
N GLY A 39 10.22 18.36 -19.87
CA GLY A 39 10.90 19.64 -19.69
C GLY A 39 10.86 20.22 -18.26
N HIS A 40 10.39 19.46 -17.26
CA HIS A 40 10.31 19.90 -15.86
C HIS A 40 11.01 18.93 -14.92
N ASN A 41 11.65 19.49 -13.88
CA ASN A 41 12.13 18.72 -12.74
C ASN A 41 11.23 19.00 -11.54
N PHE A 42 11.23 18.07 -10.60
CA PHE A 42 10.51 18.12 -9.34
C PHE A 42 11.47 18.41 -8.20
N THR A 43 10.95 19.01 -7.15
CA THR A 43 11.54 18.94 -5.81
C THR A 43 10.52 18.27 -4.90
N VAL A 44 10.76 17.02 -4.53
CA VAL A 44 9.87 16.24 -3.66
C VAL A 44 10.01 16.77 -2.24
N VAL A 45 8.89 17.06 -1.57
CA VAL A 45 8.87 17.69 -0.24
C VAL A 45 8.03 16.91 0.78
N LYS A 46 7.25 15.92 0.33
CA LYS A 46 6.42 15.08 1.19
C LYS A 46 6.23 13.71 0.56
N THR A 47 6.31 12.66 1.37
CA THR A 47 5.88 11.31 1.03
C THR A 47 4.72 10.93 1.92
N ASP A 48 3.62 10.48 1.32
CA ASP A 48 2.37 10.14 2.00
C ASP A 48 1.91 11.29 2.93
N PHE A 49 1.82 11.06 4.24
CA PHE A 49 1.51 12.11 5.22
C PHE A 49 2.73 12.75 5.89
N VAL A 50 3.96 12.39 5.49
CA VAL A 50 5.20 12.79 6.16
C VAL A 50 5.98 13.84 5.33
N PRO A 51 6.13 15.08 5.85
CA PRO A 51 7.04 16.06 5.26
C PRO A 51 8.50 15.62 5.37
N ILE A 52 9.27 15.81 4.30
CA ILE A 52 10.66 15.36 4.18
C ILE A 52 11.60 16.51 3.81
N GLN A 53 12.90 16.30 4.03
CA GLN A 53 13.92 17.16 3.48
C GLN A 53 13.81 17.15 1.94
N PRO A 54 13.76 18.32 1.29
CA PRO A 54 13.55 18.37 -0.15
C PRO A 54 14.65 17.69 -0.94
N TYR A 55 14.30 16.83 -1.91
CA TYR A 55 15.25 16.26 -2.86
C TYR A 55 14.80 16.47 -4.32
N PRO A 56 15.73 16.68 -5.27
CA PRO A 56 15.39 16.84 -6.67
C PRO A 56 15.05 15.49 -7.33
N ALA A 57 14.03 15.47 -8.17
CA ALA A 57 13.67 14.29 -8.95
C ALA A 57 13.26 14.68 -10.38
N LYS A 58 13.38 13.74 -11.34
CA LYS A 58 12.85 13.89 -12.70
C LYS A 58 11.67 12.98 -12.98
N ILE A 59 11.61 11.88 -12.24
CA ILE A 59 10.59 10.86 -12.27
C ILE A 59 10.23 10.61 -10.81
N VAL A 60 8.96 10.34 -10.55
CA VAL A 60 8.51 9.85 -9.23
C VAL A 60 7.87 8.50 -9.44
N ASN A 61 8.46 7.47 -8.83
CA ASN A 61 7.83 6.16 -8.72
C ASN A 61 6.69 6.24 -7.69
N ASN A 62 5.49 5.83 -8.08
CA ASN A 62 4.30 5.98 -7.25
C ASN A 62 3.46 4.70 -7.24
N ALA A 63 3.61 3.92 -6.17
CA ALA A 63 2.86 2.71 -5.95
C ALA A 63 1.41 3.01 -5.53
N ILE A 64 0.55 2.00 -5.61
CA ILE A 64 -0.87 2.14 -5.28
C ILE A 64 -1.02 2.57 -3.82
N GLY A 65 -1.81 3.61 -3.56
CA GLY A 65 -2.01 4.18 -2.23
C GLY A 65 -0.95 5.21 -1.82
N GLN A 66 0.20 5.28 -2.50
CA GLN A 66 1.23 6.29 -2.21
C GLN A 66 0.84 7.70 -2.68
N ARG A 67 1.39 8.70 -1.97
CA ARG A 67 1.28 10.10 -2.31
C ARG A 67 2.63 10.78 -2.30
N TYR A 68 2.81 11.74 -3.19
CA TYR A 68 3.97 12.62 -3.19
C TYR A 68 3.53 14.06 -3.37
N ASP A 69 3.99 14.95 -2.49
CA ASP A 69 3.94 16.38 -2.79
C ASP A 69 5.28 16.81 -3.37
N PHE A 70 5.23 17.55 -4.48
CA PHE A 70 6.42 18.13 -5.08
C PHE A 70 6.19 19.57 -5.53
N ILE A 71 7.28 20.31 -5.54
CA ILE A 71 7.35 21.69 -6.01
C ILE A 71 7.91 21.68 -7.44
N ILE A 72 7.28 22.46 -8.32
CA ILE A 72 7.72 22.67 -9.70
C ILE A 72 7.81 24.16 -9.96
N THR A 73 8.96 24.61 -10.44
CA THR A 73 9.09 25.95 -11.00
C THR A 73 8.84 25.87 -12.51
N ALA A 74 7.92 26.69 -13.00
CA ALA A 74 7.51 26.74 -14.40
C ALA A 74 8.55 27.47 -15.27
N ASN A 75 9.74 26.89 -15.40
CA ASN A 75 10.90 27.48 -16.08
C ASN A 75 11.34 26.69 -17.33
N ALA A 76 10.48 25.82 -17.86
CA ALA A 76 10.80 25.01 -19.03
C ALA A 76 11.21 25.84 -20.26
N SER A 77 12.10 25.28 -21.08
CA SER A 77 12.51 25.86 -22.35
C SER A 77 11.37 25.77 -23.37
N PHE A 78 11.10 26.85 -24.10
CA PHE A 78 10.07 26.90 -25.16
C PHE A 78 10.60 26.57 -26.55
N ALA A 79 11.81 26.00 -26.65
CA ALA A 79 12.44 25.68 -27.93
C ALA A 79 11.60 24.73 -28.81
N HIS A 80 10.78 23.87 -28.18
CA HIS A 80 9.91 22.91 -28.86
C HIS A 80 8.41 23.17 -28.59
N GLY A 81 8.05 24.42 -28.29
CA GLY A 81 6.67 24.84 -28.01
C GLY A 81 6.41 25.14 -26.53
N THR A 82 5.16 25.49 -26.23
CA THR A 82 4.71 25.97 -24.89
C THR A 82 3.80 24.98 -24.16
N ASN A 83 3.60 23.78 -24.73
CA ASN A 83 2.81 22.71 -24.14
C ASN A 83 3.72 21.51 -23.87
N PHE A 84 3.52 20.82 -22.75
CA PHE A 84 4.35 19.70 -22.31
C PHE A 84 3.48 18.52 -21.87
N TRP A 85 3.87 17.30 -22.18
CA TRP A 85 3.12 16.12 -21.73
C TRP A 85 3.28 15.90 -20.23
N ILE A 86 2.18 15.48 -19.60
CA ILE A 86 2.16 14.85 -18.29
C ILE A 86 2.08 13.35 -18.53
N HIS A 87 3.04 12.62 -17.97
CA HIS A 87 3.16 11.19 -18.12
C HIS A 87 2.85 10.45 -16.82
N ALA A 88 2.11 9.34 -16.95
CA ALA A 88 2.10 8.28 -15.96
C ALA A 88 2.19 6.94 -16.69
N ARG A 89 3.34 6.27 -16.57
CA ARG A 89 3.61 4.99 -17.22
C ARG A 89 3.38 3.84 -16.26
N ASP A 90 2.64 2.83 -16.69
CA ASP A 90 2.57 1.54 -16.00
C ASP A 90 3.98 0.92 -15.95
N CYS A 91 4.48 0.63 -14.75
CA CYS A 91 5.81 0.04 -14.56
C CYS A 91 5.94 -1.36 -15.18
N SER A 92 4.82 -2.07 -15.37
CA SER A 92 4.75 -3.46 -15.84
C SER A 92 4.34 -3.62 -17.31
N ASN A 93 3.76 -2.57 -17.92
CA ASN A 93 3.17 -2.66 -19.26
C ASN A 93 3.75 -1.63 -20.24
N SER A 94 4.58 -2.10 -21.17
CA SER A 94 5.21 -1.29 -22.22
C SER A 94 4.28 -0.89 -23.37
N GLY A 95 3.14 -1.56 -23.53
CA GLY A 95 2.21 -1.33 -24.63
C GLY A 95 1.24 -0.17 -24.41
N GLN A 96 1.15 0.37 -23.19
CA GLN A 96 0.22 1.44 -22.86
C GLN A 96 0.86 2.83 -23.07
N SER A 97 0.09 3.75 -23.65
CA SER A 97 0.52 5.15 -23.74
C SER A 97 0.67 5.74 -22.34
N SER A 98 1.83 6.34 -22.07
CA SER A 98 2.08 7.06 -20.82
C SER A 98 1.48 8.47 -20.79
N THR A 99 1.05 9.06 -21.92
CA THR A 99 0.58 10.45 -21.97
C THR A 99 -0.87 10.56 -21.47
N LEU A 100 -1.06 11.18 -20.30
CA LEU A 100 -2.38 11.30 -19.65
C LEU A 100 -2.88 12.75 -19.55
N GLY A 101 -1.98 13.73 -19.61
CA GLY A 101 -2.33 15.14 -19.49
C GLY A 101 -1.37 16.07 -20.19
N ILE A 102 -1.67 17.37 -20.13
CA ILE A 102 -0.90 18.44 -20.77
C ILE A 102 -0.71 19.59 -19.78
N ILE A 103 0.54 20.06 -19.63
CA ILE A 103 0.82 21.39 -19.08
C ILE A 103 0.74 22.41 -20.21
N ARG A 104 -0.06 23.46 -20.03
CA ARG A 104 -0.20 24.56 -21.00
C ARG A 104 0.33 25.86 -20.43
N TYR A 105 1.33 26.47 -21.08
CA TYR A 105 1.83 27.79 -20.68
C TYR A 105 1.06 28.94 -21.32
N GLN A 106 0.49 28.73 -22.50
CA GLN A 106 -0.26 29.75 -23.22
C GLN A 106 -1.77 29.48 -23.10
N PRO A 107 -2.54 30.41 -22.49
CA PRO A 107 -3.99 30.30 -22.45
C PRO A 107 -4.58 30.16 -23.85
N GLY A 108 -5.52 29.23 -24.03
CA GLY A 108 -6.21 28.99 -25.30
C GLY A 108 -5.46 28.14 -26.33
N SER A 109 -4.20 27.76 -26.09
CA SER A 109 -3.49 26.81 -26.96
C SER A 109 -4.18 25.45 -26.96
N ARG A 110 -4.39 24.88 -28.15
CA ARG A 110 -4.99 23.55 -28.35
C ARG A 110 -4.03 22.55 -29.00
N GLU A 111 -2.81 22.98 -29.29
CA GLU A 111 -1.78 22.12 -29.89
C GLU A 111 -1.37 21.02 -28.91
N ASP A 112 -1.12 19.84 -29.46
CA ASP A 112 -0.52 18.74 -28.71
C ASP A 112 0.98 19.05 -28.47
N PRO A 113 1.53 18.74 -27.27
CA PRO A 113 2.96 18.87 -27.00
C PRO A 113 3.87 18.11 -27.97
N TYR A 114 5.10 18.63 -28.12
CA TYR A 114 6.21 17.86 -28.70
C TYR A 114 6.56 16.66 -27.80
N THR A 115 6.80 15.49 -28.40
CA THR A 115 7.21 14.27 -27.68
C THR A 115 8.72 14.07 -27.82
N PRO A 116 9.52 14.30 -26.77
CA PRO A 116 10.95 14.03 -26.80
C PRO A 116 11.22 12.50 -26.80
N PRO A 117 12.41 12.06 -27.26
CA PRO A 117 12.86 10.70 -27.02
C PRO A 117 12.94 10.41 -25.52
N LEU A 118 12.52 9.21 -25.13
CA LEU A 118 12.56 8.78 -23.72
C LEU A 118 14.01 8.50 -23.30
N ASP A 119 14.36 8.90 -22.08
CA ASP A 119 15.60 8.48 -21.46
C ASP A 119 15.50 7.05 -20.87
N ALA A 120 16.64 6.51 -20.43
CA ALA A 120 16.72 5.15 -19.91
C ALA A 120 15.82 4.93 -18.68
N ALA A 121 15.74 5.90 -17.76
CA ALA A 121 14.95 5.79 -16.54
C ALA A 121 13.44 5.88 -16.81
N GLN A 122 13.04 6.69 -17.79
CA GLN A 122 11.66 6.73 -18.27
C GLN A 122 11.29 5.41 -18.96
N SER A 123 12.23 4.82 -19.71
CA SER A 123 12.03 3.56 -20.44
C SER A 123 12.08 2.28 -19.58
N SER A 124 12.57 2.34 -18.34
CA SER A 124 12.74 1.14 -17.53
C SER A 124 11.40 0.63 -16.96
N HIS A 125 11.26 -0.69 -16.96
CA HIS A 125 10.07 -1.43 -16.50
C HIS A 125 10.31 -2.09 -15.13
N ASP A 126 10.67 -1.28 -14.15
CA ASP A 126 10.82 -1.69 -12.76
C ASP A 126 9.73 -1.04 -11.90
N CYS A 127 9.01 -1.89 -11.16
CA CYS A 127 8.01 -1.48 -10.18
C CYS A 127 8.67 -1.25 -8.81
N SER A 128 9.68 -0.37 -8.78
CA SER A 128 10.44 0.01 -7.59
C SER A 128 9.78 1.20 -6.87
N ASP A 129 10.00 1.32 -5.57
CA ASP A 129 9.69 2.55 -4.84
C ASP A 129 10.72 3.65 -5.19
N GLU A 130 10.53 4.86 -4.68
CA GLU A 130 11.64 5.82 -4.59
C GLU A 130 12.72 5.29 -3.62
N ASP A 131 13.98 5.66 -3.84
CA ASP A 131 15.06 5.25 -2.93
C ASP A 131 14.81 5.83 -1.53
N SER A 132 14.54 4.93 -0.57
CA SER A 132 14.32 5.27 0.82
C SER A 132 15.48 6.05 1.45
N SER A 133 16.69 5.96 0.89
CA SER A 133 17.86 6.74 1.35
C SER A 133 17.73 8.25 1.08
N LEU A 134 16.86 8.66 0.14
CA LEU A 134 16.58 10.07 -0.16
C LEU A 134 15.46 10.65 0.70
N ILE A 135 14.67 9.78 1.35
CA ILE A 135 13.48 10.16 2.11
C ILE A 135 13.88 10.37 3.57
N HIS A 136 14.19 11.62 3.91
CA HIS A 136 14.53 12.01 5.28
C HIS A 136 13.40 12.85 5.89
N PRO A 137 12.59 12.31 6.82
CA PRO A 137 11.55 13.07 7.50
C PRO A 137 12.11 14.34 8.16
N ILE A 138 11.38 15.46 8.05
CA ILE A 138 11.74 16.73 8.74
C ILE A 138 11.63 16.53 10.25
N VAL A 139 10.53 15.93 10.71
CA VAL A 139 10.38 15.52 12.11
C VAL A 139 11.09 14.19 12.28
N THR A 140 12.28 14.27 12.87
CA THR A 140 13.16 13.12 13.01
C THR A 140 12.61 12.12 14.04
N ARG A 141 12.84 10.83 13.80
CA ARG A 141 12.60 9.77 14.79
C ARG A 141 13.79 8.80 14.81
N ASN A 142 14.26 8.49 16.00
CA ASN A 142 15.23 7.42 16.21
C ASN A 142 14.50 6.16 16.65
N VAL A 143 14.78 5.06 15.98
CA VAL A 143 14.15 3.77 16.22
C VAL A 143 14.98 3.04 17.28
N THR A 144 14.31 2.59 18.35
CA THR A 144 14.98 1.82 19.41
C THR A 144 14.76 0.33 19.19
N LYS A 145 15.40 -0.50 20.03
CA LYS A 145 15.24 -1.95 19.98
C LYS A 145 13.76 -2.34 20.03
N HIS A 146 13.40 -3.32 19.21
CA HIS A 146 12.06 -3.90 19.16
C HIS A 146 11.78 -4.79 20.38
N VAL A 147 10.50 -4.91 20.73
CA VAL A 147 10.04 -5.74 21.86
C VAL A 147 9.44 -7.08 21.45
N ASN A 148 8.97 -7.20 20.20
CA ASN A 148 8.43 -8.45 19.67
C ASN A 148 9.52 -9.41 19.16
N SER A 149 9.17 -10.69 19.01
CA SER A 149 10.04 -11.68 18.37
C SER A 149 10.18 -11.41 16.86
N LEU A 150 11.36 -11.74 16.31
CA LEU A 150 11.71 -11.59 14.88
C LEU A 150 12.33 -12.87 14.30
N GLY A 151 12.00 -14.03 14.89
CA GLY A 151 12.52 -15.31 14.43
C GLY A 151 11.84 -15.77 13.12
N PRO A 152 12.33 -16.85 12.49
CA PRO A 152 11.75 -17.40 11.26
C PRO A 152 10.26 -17.76 11.31
N ALA A 153 9.71 -17.97 12.51
CA ALA A 153 8.29 -18.20 12.75
C ALA A 153 7.45 -16.91 12.72
N ASP A 154 8.07 -15.75 12.96
CA ASP A 154 7.43 -14.43 13.05
C ASP A 154 7.46 -13.66 11.71
N TRP A 155 8.25 -14.14 10.73
CA TRP A 155 8.36 -13.49 9.43
C TRP A 155 7.03 -13.53 8.67
N LEU A 156 6.61 -12.38 8.14
CA LEU A 156 5.40 -12.25 7.36
C LEU A 156 5.69 -12.65 5.91
N LYS A 157 5.41 -13.91 5.59
CA LYS A 157 5.73 -14.51 4.29
C LYS A 157 4.56 -14.35 3.33
N VAL A 158 4.80 -13.76 2.16
CA VAL A 158 3.82 -13.67 1.08
C VAL A 158 3.85 -14.96 0.26
N GLY A 159 2.69 -15.62 0.15
CA GLY A 159 2.53 -16.87 -0.60
C GLY A 159 1.13 -17.08 -1.16
N LEU A 160 0.87 -18.27 -1.69
CA LEU A 160 -0.45 -18.69 -2.19
C LEU A 160 -0.88 -20.02 -1.55
N GLN A 161 -2.19 -20.19 -1.32
CA GLN A 161 -2.82 -21.46 -0.94
C GLN A 161 -4.06 -21.76 -1.79
N GLY A 162 -4.43 -23.03 -1.94
CA GLY A 162 -5.67 -23.41 -2.63
C GLY A 162 -6.93 -23.13 -1.81
N TYR A 163 -8.04 -22.80 -2.47
CA TYR A 163 -9.34 -22.51 -1.86
C TYR A 163 -10.35 -23.66 -1.98
N PRO A 164 -11.13 -24.05 -0.94
CA PRO A 164 -10.97 -23.85 0.50
C PRO A 164 -10.26 -25.08 1.09
N ASN A 165 -9.09 -24.94 1.73
CA ASN A 165 -8.43 -26.10 2.31
C ASN A 165 -8.48 -26.07 3.85
N ILE A 166 -9.15 -27.07 4.44
CA ILE A 166 -9.02 -27.37 5.88
C ILE A 166 -8.66 -28.85 6.12
N SER A 167 -9.05 -29.80 5.25
CA SER A 167 -8.82 -31.24 5.56
C SER A 167 -9.17 -32.24 4.43
N MET A 168 -9.16 -31.87 3.14
CA MET A 168 -9.53 -32.80 2.05
C MET A 168 -8.36 -33.15 1.11
N PRO A 169 -7.90 -34.42 1.06
CA PRO A 169 -6.71 -34.87 0.33
C PRO A 169 -6.93 -35.13 -1.18
N ILE A 170 -7.99 -34.59 -1.81
CA ILE A 170 -8.37 -34.98 -3.17
C ILE A 170 -8.35 -33.74 -4.09
N ALA A 171 -7.19 -33.53 -4.72
CA ALA A 171 -6.86 -32.56 -5.77
C ALA A 171 -6.70 -31.07 -5.34
N PRO A 172 -5.67 -30.35 -5.88
CA PRO A 172 -5.52 -28.92 -5.63
C PRO A 172 -6.66 -28.14 -6.30
N SER A 173 -7.23 -27.20 -5.56
CA SER A 173 -8.20 -26.25 -6.11
C SER A 173 -7.55 -25.41 -7.21
N PRO A 174 -8.26 -25.12 -8.32
CA PRO A 174 -7.79 -24.16 -9.32
C PRO A 174 -7.82 -22.72 -8.81
N LEU A 175 -8.53 -22.45 -7.71
CA LEU A 175 -8.60 -21.14 -7.09
C LEU A 175 -7.51 -21.02 -6.02
N MET A 176 -6.63 -20.02 -6.21
CA MET A 176 -5.54 -19.71 -5.29
C MET A 176 -5.86 -18.42 -4.55
N LYS A 177 -5.66 -18.41 -3.23
CA LYS A 177 -5.74 -17.25 -2.37
C LYS A 177 -4.37 -16.82 -1.91
N TRP A 178 -4.18 -15.52 -1.71
CA TRP A 178 -2.95 -15.00 -1.12
C TRP A 178 -2.91 -15.24 0.37
N ILE A 179 -1.70 -15.48 0.85
CA ILE A 179 -1.37 -15.63 2.27
C ILE A 179 -0.42 -14.51 2.66
N LEU A 180 -0.63 -13.97 3.85
CA LEU A 180 0.39 -13.23 4.59
C LEU A 180 0.67 -13.95 5.91
N ALA A 181 1.94 -14.23 6.17
CA ALA A 181 2.39 -15.12 7.24
C ALA A 181 1.92 -16.57 7.02
N ASN A 182 0.83 -16.98 7.67
CA ASN A 182 0.34 -18.37 7.68
C ASN A 182 -1.14 -18.52 7.32
N SER A 183 -1.84 -17.42 7.01
CA SER A 183 -3.28 -17.44 6.73
C SER A 183 -3.63 -16.51 5.57
N SER A 184 -4.71 -16.85 4.88
CA SER A 184 -5.40 -15.95 3.95
C SER A 184 -6.52 -15.25 4.70
N LEU A 185 -6.51 -13.92 4.69
CA LEU A 185 -7.52 -13.15 5.42
C LEU A 185 -8.92 -13.42 4.89
N TYR A 186 -9.85 -13.62 5.82
CA TYR A 186 -11.28 -13.54 5.59
C TYR A 186 -11.95 -12.96 6.84
N ILE A 187 -12.70 -11.87 6.67
CA ILE A 187 -13.49 -11.26 7.74
C ILE A 187 -14.99 -11.48 7.48
N ASP A 188 -15.78 -11.68 8.53
CA ASP A 188 -17.24 -11.63 8.41
C ASP A 188 -17.69 -10.18 8.67
N TRP A 189 -18.34 -9.55 7.69
CA TRP A 189 -18.82 -8.18 7.85
C TRP A 189 -19.83 -8.00 8.98
N ARG A 190 -20.49 -9.08 9.43
CA ARG A 190 -21.41 -9.11 10.58
C ARG A 190 -20.66 -9.15 11.92
N GLU A 191 -19.38 -9.54 11.90
CA GLU A 191 -18.54 -9.73 13.09
C GLU A 191 -17.19 -9.02 12.94
N PRO A 192 -17.17 -7.68 12.78
CA PRO A 192 -15.92 -6.95 12.69
C PRO A 192 -15.12 -7.10 13.99
N SER A 193 -13.79 -7.08 13.90
CA SER A 193 -12.88 -7.28 15.05
C SER A 193 -13.17 -6.37 16.24
N LEU A 194 -13.61 -5.13 16.01
CA LEU A 194 -14.00 -4.20 17.07
C LEU A 194 -15.25 -4.65 17.83
N LYS A 195 -16.19 -5.36 17.20
CA LYS A 195 -17.35 -5.95 17.89
C LYS A 195 -16.88 -7.04 18.85
N LEU A 196 -16.02 -7.95 18.37
CA LEU A 196 -15.39 -9.00 19.18
C LEU A 196 -14.64 -8.43 20.40
N LEU A 197 -13.94 -7.30 20.21
CA LEU A 197 -13.10 -6.70 21.24
C LEU A 197 -13.87 -5.81 22.24
N ALA A 198 -14.98 -5.19 21.84
CA ALA A 198 -15.61 -4.12 22.62
C ALA A 198 -17.04 -4.43 23.10
N ILE A 199 -17.79 -5.24 22.36
CA ILE A 199 -19.20 -5.53 22.65
C ILE A 199 -19.33 -6.93 23.24
N ASP A 200 -18.71 -7.87 22.55
CA ASP A 200 -18.86 -9.28 22.79
C ASP A 200 -18.11 -9.72 24.07
N LYS A 201 -18.71 -10.63 24.85
CA LYS A 201 -18.23 -10.94 26.22
C LYS A 201 -17.16 -12.02 26.30
N ASP A 202 -17.16 -13.00 25.39
CA ASP A 202 -16.31 -14.21 25.45
C ASP A 202 -16.07 -14.79 24.05
N HIS A 203 -15.25 -14.15 23.21
CA HIS A 203 -15.13 -14.53 21.80
C HIS A 203 -13.66 -14.68 21.42
N ASP A 204 -13.32 -15.84 20.86
CA ASP A 204 -12.03 -16.07 20.23
C ASP A 204 -12.05 -15.48 18.82
N PHE A 205 -10.92 -14.92 18.39
CA PHE A 205 -10.78 -14.48 17.01
C PHE A 205 -10.77 -15.69 16.08
N PRO A 206 -11.66 -15.74 15.06
CA PRO A 206 -11.59 -16.80 14.07
C PRO A 206 -10.21 -16.79 13.38
N PRO A 207 -9.50 -17.92 13.22
CA PRO A 207 -8.14 -17.95 12.69
C PRO A 207 -7.98 -17.28 11.31
N GLN A 208 -9.02 -17.32 10.48
CA GLN A 208 -9.06 -16.67 9.17
C GLN A 208 -9.03 -15.14 9.24
N THR A 209 -9.33 -14.54 10.39
CA THR A 209 -9.18 -13.09 10.60
C THR A 209 -7.71 -12.68 10.81
N ALA A 210 -6.79 -13.64 10.90
CA ALA A 210 -5.34 -13.46 10.98
C ALA A 210 -4.89 -12.38 11.99
N PRO A 211 -5.29 -12.46 13.28
CA PRO A 211 -4.89 -11.48 14.28
C PRO A 211 -3.43 -11.69 14.73
N ILE A 212 -2.69 -10.59 14.85
CA ILE A 212 -1.42 -10.54 15.59
C ILE A 212 -1.62 -9.57 16.76
N PHE A 213 -1.61 -10.09 17.99
CA PHE A 213 -1.78 -9.29 19.20
C PHE A 213 -0.48 -8.57 19.58
N LEU A 214 -0.58 -7.26 19.78
CA LEU A 214 0.52 -6.37 20.16
C LEU A 214 0.21 -5.68 21.49
N ASP A 215 0.17 -6.49 22.56
CA ASP A 215 -0.06 -6.03 23.93
C ASP A 215 1.25 -5.64 24.62
N TYR A 216 1.93 -4.64 24.03
CA TYR A 216 3.16 -4.04 24.53
C TYR A 216 2.89 -2.66 25.15
N GLU A 217 3.89 -2.08 25.80
CA GLU A 217 3.74 -0.77 26.44
C GLU A 217 3.75 0.37 25.42
N THR A 218 3.05 1.47 25.75
CA THR A 218 2.94 2.61 24.85
C THR A 218 4.32 3.26 24.63
N GLY A 219 4.70 3.47 23.38
CA GLY A 219 5.98 4.02 22.93
C GLY A 219 7.02 2.97 22.55
N GLU A 220 6.80 1.70 22.89
CA GLU A 220 7.68 0.59 22.48
C GLU A 220 7.62 0.37 20.97
N TRP A 221 8.74 -0.08 20.40
CA TRP A 221 8.84 -0.34 18.96
C TRP A 221 8.58 -1.81 18.66
N VAL A 222 7.84 -2.07 17.59
CA VAL A 222 7.66 -3.41 17.02
C VAL A 222 8.16 -3.44 15.58
N TYR A 223 8.80 -4.54 15.20
CA TYR A 223 9.42 -4.72 13.88
C TYR A 223 8.76 -5.90 13.17
N PHE A 224 8.63 -5.82 11.85
CA PHE A 224 8.12 -6.92 11.02
C PHE A 224 8.95 -7.08 9.76
N LEU A 225 9.50 -8.27 9.57
CA LEU A 225 10.16 -8.66 8.32
C LEU A 225 9.13 -9.29 7.40
N ILE A 226 8.89 -8.64 6.26
CA ILE A 226 7.98 -9.09 5.22
C ILE A 226 8.81 -9.65 4.07
N LEU A 227 8.58 -10.91 3.73
CA LEU A 227 9.31 -11.63 2.69
C LEU A 227 8.41 -11.85 1.48
N ASN A 228 8.92 -11.55 0.29
CA ASN A 228 8.21 -11.82 -0.94
C ASN A 228 8.59 -13.19 -1.53
N ASN A 229 7.70 -13.75 -2.33
CA ASN A 229 7.89 -15.00 -3.07
C ASN A 229 8.29 -16.20 -2.17
N PHE A 230 7.51 -16.45 -1.12
CA PHE A 230 7.70 -17.60 -0.23
C PHE A 230 6.66 -18.70 -0.50
N SER A 231 7.12 -19.93 -0.73
CA SER A 231 6.24 -21.12 -0.84
C SER A 231 6.00 -21.70 0.54
N THR A 232 4.74 -21.90 0.94
CA THR A 232 4.45 -22.74 2.12
C THR A 232 4.85 -24.18 1.80
N ALA A 233 5.21 -24.96 2.83
CA ALA A 233 5.71 -26.34 2.65
C ALA A 233 4.66 -27.30 2.05
N GLU A 234 3.38 -26.91 2.03
CA GLU A 234 2.25 -27.72 1.60
C GLU A 234 1.89 -27.53 0.11
N THR A 235 2.31 -26.43 -0.51
CA THR A 235 2.27 -26.28 -1.97
C THR A 235 3.67 -26.59 -2.52
N PRO A 236 3.84 -27.60 -3.40
CA PRO A 236 5.09 -27.77 -4.13
C PRO A 236 5.40 -26.43 -4.81
N ARG A 237 6.67 -25.98 -4.78
CA ARG A 237 7.15 -24.76 -5.46
C ARG A 237 6.65 -24.72 -6.92
N GLN A 238 5.44 -24.23 -7.14
CA GLN A 238 5.15 -23.48 -8.34
C GLN A 238 5.73 -22.11 -8.06
N SER A 239 6.64 -21.66 -8.91
CA SER A 239 7.15 -20.30 -8.87
C SER A 239 5.93 -19.38 -8.74
N LEU A 240 5.77 -18.71 -7.60
CA LEU A 240 4.76 -17.67 -7.49
C LEU A 240 5.02 -16.71 -8.65
N PRO A 241 3.98 -16.21 -9.33
CA PRO A 241 4.19 -15.14 -10.29
C PRO A 241 4.98 -14.06 -9.57
N GLY A 242 6.10 -13.67 -10.15
CA GLY A 242 6.94 -12.65 -9.57
C GLY A 242 6.18 -11.32 -9.56
N VAL A 243 5.58 -10.95 -8.43
CA VAL A 243 4.81 -9.72 -8.27
C VAL A 243 5.41 -8.87 -7.15
N THR A 244 5.30 -7.56 -7.28
CA THR A 244 5.65 -6.59 -6.25
C THR A 244 4.38 -6.19 -5.50
N HIS A 245 4.47 -5.93 -4.20
CA HIS A 245 3.27 -5.67 -3.38
C HIS A 245 3.39 -4.31 -2.67
N PRO A 246 2.55 -3.31 -2.97
CA PRO A 246 2.48 -2.11 -2.13
C PRO A 246 1.86 -2.49 -0.79
N ILE A 247 2.65 -2.55 0.28
CA ILE A 247 2.17 -2.89 1.62
C ILE A 247 1.71 -1.62 2.31
N HIS A 248 0.44 -1.59 2.70
CA HIS A 248 -0.19 -0.52 3.44
C HIS A 248 -0.46 -0.95 4.88
N LEU A 249 -0.20 -0.06 5.84
CA LEU A 249 -0.54 -0.23 7.25
C LEU A 249 -1.53 0.86 7.69
N HIS A 250 -2.63 0.43 8.30
CA HIS A 250 -3.59 1.34 8.90
C HIS A 250 -3.11 1.82 10.28
N GLY A 251 -3.61 2.97 10.73
CA GLY A 251 -3.39 3.48 12.09
C GLY A 251 -2.00 4.07 12.36
N HIS A 252 -1.02 3.85 11.48
CA HIS A 252 0.38 4.21 11.71
C HIS A 252 1.08 4.69 10.44
N ASP A 253 1.97 5.67 10.60
CA ASP A 253 3.12 5.78 9.70
C ASP A 253 4.20 4.81 10.21
N PHE A 254 4.59 3.82 9.41
CA PHE A 254 5.75 2.98 9.72
C PHE A 254 7.04 3.57 9.16
N VAL A 255 8.16 3.15 9.75
CA VAL A 255 9.50 3.41 9.21
C VAL A 255 9.99 2.23 8.37
N ILE A 256 10.71 2.52 7.30
CA ILE A 256 11.38 1.52 6.46
C ILE A 256 12.80 1.36 6.99
N LEU A 257 13.06 0.28 7.72
CA LEU A 257 14.38 0.00 8.28
C LEU A 257 15.32 -0.62 7.25
N ALA A 258 14.79 -1.46 6.37
CA ALA A 258 15.50 -2.02 5.23
C ALA A 258 14.51 -2.41 4.13
N GLN A 259 14.90 -2.23 2.88
CA GLN A 259 14.15 -2.66 1.70
C GLN A 259 15.15 -3.21 0.70
N SER A 260 15.00 -4.47 0.29
CA SER A 260 15.92 -5.12 -0.64
C SER A 260 15.20 -5.65 -1.87
N TYR A 261 15.83 -5.50 -3.03
CA TYR A 261 15.37 -6.00 -4.33
C TYR A 261 16.09 -7.29 -4.74
N THR A 262 16.93 -7.84 -3.87
CA THR A 262 17.61 -9.12 -4.07
C THR A 262 16.92 -10.23 -3.27
N PRO A 263 17.01 -11.51 -3.70
CA PRO A 263 16.56 -12.65 -2.91
C PRO A 263 17.00 -12.58 -1.45
N PHE A 264 16.07 -12.83 -0.54
CA PHE A 264 16.37 -12.91 0.89
C PHE A 264 17.26 -14.13 1.18
N ASP A 265 18.35 -13.90 1.90
CA ASP A 265 19.27 -14.92 2.39
C ASP A 265 19.26 -14.89 3.93
N PRO A 266 18.78 -15.96 4.62
CA PRO A 266 18.70 -15.98 6.07
C PRO A 266 20.06 -15.99 6.77
N ASP A 267 21.14 -16.33 6.06
CA ASP A 267 22.50 -16.37 6.61
C ASP A 267 23.20 -14.99 6.51
N VAL A 268 22.62 -14.04 5.77
CA VAL A 268 23.11 -12.67 5.62
C VAL A 268 22.36 -11.73 6.56
N PRO A 269 23.02 -11.11 7.56
CA PRO A 269 22.35 -10.20 8.48
C PRO A 269 21.77 -8.98 7.77
N ILE A 270 20.50 -8.65 8.07
CA ILE A 270 19.90 -7.37 7.69
C ILE A 270 20.48 -6.28 8.59
N VAL A 271 21.01 -5.20 7.98
CA VAL A 271 21.47 -4.01 8.70
C VAL A 271 20.38 -2.93 8.63
N PRO A 272 19.59 -2.73 9.69
CA PRO A 272 18.51 -1.75 9.68
C PRO A 272 19.03 -0.32 9.82
N ASN A 273 18.43 0.63 9.08
CA ASN A 273 18.61 2.05 9.33
C ASN A 273 17.73 2.51 10.50
N LEU A 274 18.35 2.79 11.64
CA LEU A 274 17.65 3.24 12.87
C LEU A 274 17.67 4.76 13.07
N ASN A 275 18.42 5.49 12.25
CA ASN A 275 18.63 6.94 12.40
C ASN A 275 17.82 7.71 11.35
N ASN A 276 16.66 8.23 11.77
CA ASN A 276 15.71 8.93 10.90
C ASN A 276 15.43 8.21 9.56
N PRO A 277 15.04 6.92 9.58
CA PRO A 277 14.65 6.21 8.38
C PRO A 277 13.46 6.86 7.67
N ALA A 278 13.28 6.52 6.39
CA ALA A 278 12.09 6.86 5.64
C ALA A 278 10.83 6.45 6.42
N ARG A 279 9.83 7.33 6.48
CA ARG A 279 8.60 7.11 7.26
C ARG A 279 7.38 7.44 6.40
N ARG A 280 6.42 6.52 6.34
CA ARG A 280 5.24 6.61 5.48
C ARG A 280 4.20 5.52 5.81
N ASP A 281 3.10 5.43 5.07
CA ASP A 281 2.04 4.43 5.32
C ASP A 281 1.86 3.39 4.19
N VAL A 282 2.50 3.58 3.02
CA VAL A 282 2.60 2.54 1.97
C VAL A 282 4.04 2.41 1.47
N ALA A 283 4.60 1.20 1.45
CA ALA A 283 5.91 0.95 0.87
C ALA A 283 5.90 -0.31 0.01
N MET A 284 6.73 -0.32 -1.03
CA MET A 284 6.84 -1.52 -1.87
C MET A 284 7.53 -2.65 -1.12
N LEU A 285 6.93 -3.83 -1.16
CA LEU A 285 7.60 -5.12 -0.98
C LEU A 285 8.17 -5.53 -2.35
N PRO A 286 9.50 -5.48 -2.52
CA PRO A 286 10.12 -5.74 -3.82
C PRO A 286 9.96 -7.18 -4.30
N LEU A 287 10.07 -7.37 -5.61
CA LEU A 287 10.02 -8.68 -6.24
C LEU A 287 11.17 -9.55 -5.71
N ASN A 288 10.85 -10.74 -5.20
CA ASN A 288 11.80 -11.70 -4.60
C ASN A 288 12.57 -11.14 -3.39
N GLY A 289 12.27 -9.92 -2.96
CA GLY A 289 13.02 -9.21 -1.94
C GLY A 289 12.36 -9.27 -0.59
N TYR A 290 12.66 -8.27 0.23
CA TYR A 290 12.07 -8.12 1.54
C TYR A 290 11.87 -6.65 1.91
N LEU A 291 10.98 -6.44 2.87
CA LEU A 291 10.71 -5.15 3.49
C LEU A 291 10.72 -5.34 5.02
N LEU A 292 11.62 -4.67 5.71
CA LEU A 292 11.66 -4.60 7.16
C LEU A 292 11.06 -3.27 7.61
N ILE A 293 9.87 -3.33 8.21
CA ILE A 293 9.17 -2.16 8.74
C ILE A 293 9.21 -2.14 10.26
N ALA A 294 9.03 -0.95 10.84
CA ALA A 294 8.77 -0.80 12.27
C ALA A 294 7.78 0.32 12.54
N PHE A 295 7.05 0.23 13.65
CA PHE A 295 6.19 1.30 14.14
C PHE A 295 6.14 1.26 15.68
N GLN A 296 5.64 2.34 16.28
CA GLN A 296 5.50 2.43 17.73
C GLN A 296 4.12 1.96 18.15
N ILE A 297 4.05 1.29 19.29
CA ILE A 297 2.80 0.96 19.95
C ILE A 297 2.28 2.24 20.60
N ASP A 298 1.43 2.99 19.92
CA ASP A 298 0.94 4.29 20.39
C ASP A 298 -0.53 4.57 20.06
N ASN A 299 -1.22 3.61 19.43
CA ASN A 299 -2.56 3.78 18.91
C ASN A 299 -3.40 2.50 19.08
N PRO A 300 -4.04 2.27 20.25
CA PRO A 300 -4.86 1.09 20.47
C PRO A 300 -5.96 0.90 19.42
N GLY A 301 -6.03 -0.28 18.80
CA GLY A 301 -6.96 -0.54 17.71
C GLY A 301 -6.78 -1.89 17.03
N ALA A 302 -7.60 -2.15 16.02
CA ALA A 302 -7.46 -3.30 15.11
C ALA A 302 -7.06 -2.75 13.73
N TRP A 303 -5.77 -2.85 13.40
CA TRP A 303 -5.18 -2.19 12.25
C TRP A 303 -4.86 -3.19 11.15
N LEU A 304 -5.49 -3.01 9.99
CA LEU A 304 -5.22 -3.82 8.81
C LEU A 304 -3.81 -3.52 8.27
N VAL A 305 -3.08 -4.57 7.90
CA VAL A 305 -1.89 -4.47 7.04
C VAL A 305 -2.10 -5.37 5.83
N HIS A 306 -1.95 -4.83 4.63
CA HIS A 306 -2.36 -5.54 3.42
C HIS A 306 -1.62 -5.07 2.18
N CYS A 307 -1.66 -5.87 1.12
CA CYS A 307 -1.30 -5.40 -0.21
C CYS A 307 -2.40 -4.45 -0.72
N HIS A 308 -2.01 -3.30 -1.28
CA HIS A 308 -2.95 -2.31 -1.80
C HIS A 308 -3.37 -2.57 -3.27
N ILE A 309 -2.94 -3.68 -3.87
CA ILE A 309 -3.55 -4.21 -5.10
C ILE A 309 -4.89 -4.82 -4.68
N ALA A 310 -6.02 -4.29 -5.17
CA ALA A 310 -7.34 -4.68 -4.67
C ALA A 310 -7.60 -6.17 -4.84
N TRP A 311 -7.19 -6.75 -5.96
CA TRP A 311 -7.32 -8.19 -6.21
C TRP A 311 -6.57 -9.02 -5.17
N HIS A 312 -5.37 -8.57 -4.77
CA HIS A 312 -4.60 -9.30 -3.75
C HIS A 312 -5.21 -9.16 -2.36
N ALA A 313 -5.73 -7.98 -1.99
CA ALA A 313 -6.45 -7.77 -0.74
C ALA A 313 -7.73 -8.61 -0.68
N SER A 314 -8.53 -8.57 -1.75
CA SER A 314 -9.74 -9.37 -1.98
C SER A 314 -9.45 -10.88 -1.90
N ASP A 315 -8.32 -11.33 -2.45
CA ASP A 315 -7.87 -12.73 -2.35
C ASP A 315 -7.16 -13.07 -1.03
N GLY A 316 -7.09 -12.15 -0.07
CA GLY A 316 -6.67 -12.40 1.32
C GLY A 316 -5.21 -12.08 1.67
N LEU A 317 -4.48 -11.29 0.86
CA LEU A 317 -3.12 -10.81 1.16
C LEU A 317 -3.15 -9.69 2.22
N ALA A 318 -3.51 -10.09 3.43
CA ALA A 318 -3.70 -9.18 4.54
C ALA A 318 -3.62 -9.92 5.89
N LEU A 319 -3.43 -9.15 6.96
CA LEU A 319 -3.65 -9.55 8.34
C LEU A 319 -4.05 -8.33 9.16
N GLN A 320 -4.33 -8.50 10.44
CA GLN A 320 -4.59 -7.38 11.35
C GLN A 320 -3.70 -7.39 12.58
N PHE A 321 -3.16 -6.23 12.93
CA PHE A 321 -2.53 -5.99 14.22
C PHE A 321 -3.60 -5.58 15.24
N ILE A 322 -3.76 -6.37 16.30
CA ILE A 322 -4.62 -6.04 17.43
C ILE A 322 -3.74 -5.37 18.48
N GLU A 323 -3.71 -4.05 18.47
CA GLU A 323 -2.84 -3.24 19.31
C GLU A 323 -3.52 -2.86 20.62
N GLN A 324 -2.88 -3.22 21.74
CA GLN A 324 -3.33 -2.91 23.10
C GLN A 324 -4.83 -3.20 23.31
N ALA A 325 -5.22 -4.46 23.07
CA ALA A 325 -6.62 -4.90 22.96
C ALA A 325 -7.50 -4.41 24.12
N LYS A 326 -6.97 -4.50 25.35
CA LYS A 326 -7.66 -4.12 26.59
C LYS A 326 -8.00 -2.63 26.68
N LYS A 327 -7.35 -1.76 25.90
CA LYS A 327 -7.60 -0.31 25.88
C LYS A 327 -8.73 0.08 24.91
N ILE A 328 -9.08 -0.78 23.95
CA ILE A 328 -10.03 -0.46 22.87
C ILE A 328 -11.42 -0.17 23.42
N LYS A 329 -12.00 -1.08 24.22
CA LYS A 329 -13.34 -0.89 24.79
C LYS A 329 -13.45 0.37 25.66
N PRO A 330 -12.56 0.62 26.65
CA PRO A 330 -12.59 1.86 27.42
C PRO A 330 -12.50 3.13 26.55
N LEU A 331 -11.71 3.12 25.47
CA LEU A 331 -11.62 4.25 24.55
C LEU A 331 -12.93 4.47 23.78
N MET A 332 -13.57 3.41 23.31
CA MET A 332 -14.87 3.50 22.62
C MET A 332 -15.99 3.97 23.55
N GLU A 333 -15.99 3.52 24.81
CA GLU A 333 -16.91 3.98 25.85
C GLU A 333 -16.70 5.46 26.15
N LYS A 334 -15.45 5.88 26.37
CA LYS A 334 -15.08 7.29 26.60
C LYS A 334 -15.48 8.19 25.43
N ALA A 335 -15.35 7.71 24.20
CA ALA A 335 -15.76 8.43 23.00
C ALA A 335 -17.29 8.46 22.79
N GLY A 336 -18.06 7.68 23.57
CA GLY A 336 -19.52 7.59 23.44
C GLY A 336 -19.99 6.92 22.15
N VAL A 337 -19.11 6.16 21.47
CA VAL A 337 -19.41 5.58 20.15
C VAL A 337 -19.99 4.16 20.23
N LEU A 338 -19.83 3.48 21.37
CA LEU A 338 -20.19 2.07 21.52
C LEU A 338 -21.68 1.78 21.18
N PRO A 339 -22.68 2.54 21.68
CA PRO A 339 -24.08 2.27 21.35
C PRO A 339 -24.39 2.45 19.85
N GLY A 340 -23.78 3.45 19.22
CA GLY A 340 -23.95 3.70 17.79
C GLY A 340 -23.27 2.62 16.93
N PHE A 341 -22.12 2.12 17.38
CA PHE A 341 -21.40 1.03 16.71
C PHE A 341 -22.15 -0.31 16.83
N GLU A 342 -22.61 -0.67 18.03
CA GLU A 342 -23.43 -1.87 18.28
C GLU A 342 -24.71 -1.86 17.44
N LYS A 343 -25.42 -0.73 17.42
CA LYS A 343 -26.62 -0.56 16.57
C LYS A 343 -26.33 -0.77 15.09
N ARG A 344 -25.21 -0.23 14.57
CA ARG A 344 -24.83 -0.42 13.16
C ARG A 344 -24.50 -1.88 12.85
N CYS A 345 -23.81 -2.58 13.75
CA CYS A 345 -23.54 -4.00 13.59
C CYS A 345 -24.86 -4.79 13.50
N GLY A 346 -25.80 -4.55 14.43
CA GLY A 346 -27.11 -5.19 14.42
C GLY A 346 -27.91 -4.94 13.14
N LEU A 347 -27.95 -3.69 12.66
CA LEU A 347 -28.63 -3.34 11.41
C LEU A 347 -27.98 -3.99 10.18
N TRP A 348 -26.64 -4.10 10.15
CA TRP A 348 -25.95 -4.76 9.05
C TRP A 348 -26.17 -6.27 9.07
N THR A 349 -26.11 -6.91 10.24
CA THR A 349 -26.45 -8.33 10.40
C THR A 349 -27.87 -8.61 9.92
N GLU A 350 -28.85 -7.80 10.34
CA GLU A 350 -30.24 -7.93 9.88
C GLU A 350 -30.36 -7.76 8.35
N TYR A 351 -29.71 -6.74 7.79
CA TYR A 351 -29.71 -6.55 6.33
C TYR A 351 -29.05 -7.73 5.60
N TYR A 352 -27.93 -8.23 6.09
CA TYR A 352 -27.21 -9.32 5.45
C TYR A 352 -28.04 -10.61 5.46
N ASP A 353 -28.59 -10.98 6.62
CA ASP A 353 -29.32 -12.24 6.80
C ASP A 353 -30.70 -12.23 6.09
N PHE A 354 -31.38 -11.08 6.04
CA PHE A 354 -32.74 -10.98 5.47
C PHE A 354 -32.82 -10.37 4.07
N VAL A 355 -31.75 -9.74 3.57
CA VAL A 355 -31.71 -9.14 2.22
C VAL A 355 -30.61 -9.74 1.36
N SER A 356 -29.35 -9.71 1.83
CA SER A 356 -28.21 -10.16 1.02
C SER A 356 -28.21 -11.66 0.76
N GLU A 357 -28.34 -12.49 1.82
CA GLU A 357 -28.36 -13.94 1.68
C GLU A 357 -29.55 -14.44 0.83
N PRO A 358 -30.81 -14.01 1.05
CA PRO A 358 -31.93 -14.41 0.20
C PRO A 358 -31.82 -13.94 -1.26
N ALA A 359 -31.11 -12.84 -1.52
CA ALA A 359 -30.83 -12.35 -2.87
C ALA A 359 -29.62 -13.01 -3.53
N ASN A 360 -28.94 -13.95 -2.85
CA ASN A 360 -27.69 -14.56 -3.30
C ASN A 360 -26.59 -13.52 -3.61
N ALA A 361 -26.56 -12.44 -2.82
CA ALA A 361 -25.56 -11.37 -2.86
C ALA A 361 -24.65 -11.46 -1.63
N THR A 362 -24.05 -12.64 -1.42
CA THR A 362 -23.18 -12.94 -0.27
C THR A 362 -21.78 -12.38 -0.48
N GLN A 363 -20.98 -12.32 0.59
CA GLN A 363 -19.55 -12.02 0.49
C GLN A 363 -18.85 -13.05 -0.41
N GLU A 364 -18.10 -12.59 -1.42
CA GLU A 364 -17.45 -13.44 -2.43
C GLU A 364 -15.92 -13.47 -2.29
N ASP A 365 -15.35 -12.64 -1.41
CA ASP A 365 -13.91 -12.45 -1.22
C ASP A 365 -13.53 -12.27 0.26
N SER A 366 -12.31 -11.81 0.55
CA SER A 366 -11.81 -11.59 1.92
C SER A 366 -12.62 -10.60 2.74
N GLY A 367 -13.39 -9.72 2.08
CA GLY A 367 -14.19 -8.67 2.70
C GLY A 367 -13.49 -7.31 2.80
N ILE A 368 -12.30 -7.12 2.21
CA ILE A 368 -11.51 -5.86 2.27
C ILE A 368 -11.08 -5.33 0.91
#